data_AF-A0A942YB74-F1
#
_entry.id   AF-A0A942YB74-F1
#
_cell.length_a   1.000
_cell.length_b   1.000
_cell.length_c   1.000
_cell.angle_alpha   90.00
_cell.angle_beta   90.00
_cell.angle_gamma   90.00
#
_symmetry.space_group_name_H-M   'P 1'
#
loop_
_entity.id
_entity.type
_entity.pdbx_description
1 polymer ?
#
loop_
_entity_poly.entity_id
_entity_poly.type
_entity_poly.pdbx_seq_one_letter_code
_entity_poly.pdbx_strand_id
1 'polypeptide(L)'
;MNLEEKIFEELKSVYDPELGINVVDLGLIYSVGITEENDISITMTLTTPGCPLHNSITSGVRYCVEGIEEVNKVDVNLVWQPAWSPDKMTEDGRRALGR
;
A
#
# COMPACT_ATOMS: atom_id res chain seq x y z
N MET A 1 3.24 -3.04 -19.49
CA MET A 1 3.21 -2.84 -18.04
C MET A 1 4.61 -2.55 -17.58
N ASN A 2 4.86 -1.33 -17.11
CA ASN A 2 6.12 -0.95 -16.48
C ASN A 2 6.18 -1.49 -15.04
N LEU A 3 7.33 -1.36 -14.37
CA LEU A 3 7.52 -1.88 -13.01
C LEU A 3 6.58 -1.21 -11.99
N GLU A 4 6.34 0.09 -12.13
CA GLU A 4 5.41 0.83 -11.27
C GLU A 4 3.99 0.26 -11.34
N GLU A 5 3.46 0.03 -12.54
CA GLU A 5 2.15 -0.57 -12.75
C GLU A 5 2.05 -1.97 -12.12
N LYS A 6 3.11 -2.81 -12.25
CA LYS A 6 3.16 -4.13 -11.60
C LYS A 6 3.11 -4.02 -10.07
N ILE A 7 3.85 -3.07 -9.50
CA ILE A 7 3.82 -2.82 -8.05
C ILE A 7 2.41 -2.45 -7.60
N PHE A 8 1.75 -1.51 -8.28
CA PHE A 8 0.38 -1.13 -7.93
C PHE A 8 -0.62 -2.29 -8.07
N GLU A 9 -0.46 -3.16 -9.06
CA GLU A 9 -1.29 -4.37 -9.16
C GLU A 9 -1.06 -5.35 -8.00
N GLU A 10 0.20 -5.65 -7.67
CA GLU A 10 0.51 -6.54 -6.55
C GLU A 10 0.01 -5.98 -5.21
N LEU A 11 0.12 -4.66 -5.02
CA LEU A 11 -0.39 -3.99 -3.82
C LEU A 11 -1.91 -4.10 -3.67
N LYS A 12 -2.68 -4.28 -4.75
CA LYS A 12 -4.13 -4.55 -4.66
C LYS A 12 -4.46 -5.91 -4.06
N SER A 13 -3.49 -6.81 -3.95
CA SER A 13 -3.64 -8.09 -3.25
C SER A 13 -3.50 -7.98 -1.73
N VAL A 14 -3.08 -6.82 -1.22
CA VAL A 14 -2.96 -6.57 0.22
C VAL A 14 -4.22 -5.86 0.72
N TYR A 15 -4.96 -6.54 1.60
CA TYR A 15 -6.23 -6.06 2.15
C TYR A 15 -6.10 -5.60 3.59
N ASP A 16 -6.80 -4.53 3.92
CA ASP A 16 -7.08 -4.18 5.31
C ASP A 16 -8.11 -5.18 5.86
N PRO A 17 -7.78 -5.96 6.90
CA PRO A 17 -8.67 -7.01 7.42
C PRO A 17 -9.87 -6.45 8.19
N GLU A 18 -9.87 -5.17 8.57
CA GLU A 18 -10.98 -4.53 9.27
C GLU A 18 -12.03 -4.00 8.28
N LEU A 19 -11.57 -3.41 7.16
CA LEU A 19 -12.45 -2.82 6.14
C LEU A 19 -12.73 -3.75 4.95
N GLY A 20 -11.90 -4.77 4.71
CA GLY A 20 -12.04 -5.68 3.58
C GLY A 20 -11.72 -5.04 2.22
N ILE A 21 -11.01 -3.91 2.21
CA ILE A 21 -10.63 -3.16 1.00
C ILE A 21 -9.11 -3.17 0.88
N ASN A 22 -8.57 -3.19 -0.34
CA ASN A 22 -7.13 -3.20 -0.55
C ASN A 22 -6.47 -1.85 -0.23
N VAL A 23 -5.18 -1.88 0.08
CA VAL A 23 -4.41 -0.70 0.51
C VAL A 23 -4.32 0.39 -0.57
N VAL A 24 -4.46 0.03 -1.85
CA VAL A 24 -4.44 0.97 -2.97
C VAL A 24 -5.77 1.71 -3.04
N ASP A 25 -6.89 0.99 -3.04
CA ASP A 25 -8.23 1.57 -3.12
C ASP A 25 -8.64 2.31 -1.85
N LEU A 26 -8.08 1.91 -0.70
CA LEU A 26 -8.17 2.71 0.53
C LEU A 26 -7.37 4.01 0.47
N GLY A 27 -6.43 4.16 -0.47
CA GLY A 27 -5.55 5.32 -0.55
C GLY A 27 -4.52 5.37 0.59
N LEU A 28 -4.06 4.20 1.06
CA LEU A 28 -3.02 4.09 2.09
C LEU A 28 -1.61 4.26 1.53
N ILE A 29 -1.43 4.03 0.23
CA ILE A 29 -0.16 4.22 -0.48
C ILE A 29 -0.04 5.68 -0.90
N TYR A 30 0.94 6.39 -0.35
CA TYR A 30 1.17 7.81 -0.65
C TYR A 30 2.19 8.04 -1.77
N SER A 31 3.19 7.17 -1.86
CA SER A 31 4.24 7.26 -2.87
C SER A 31 4.92 5.91 -3.06
N VAL A 32 5.30 5.63 -4.30
CA VAL A 32 6.19 4.52 -4.68
C VAL A 32 7.37 5.15 -5.42
N GLY A 33 8.57 5.04 -4.87
CA GLY A 33 9.81 5.46 -5.52
C GLY A 33 10.57 4.24 -6.01
N ILE A 34 11.06 4.29 -7.26
CA ILE A 34 11.80 3.23 -7.92
C ILE A 34 13.17 3.79 -8.30
N THR A 35 14.26 3.17 -7.83
CA THR A 35 15.64 3.56 -8.18
C THR A 35 16.08 2.91 -9.51
N GLU A 36 17.22 3.35 -10.04
CA GLU A 36 17.84 2.73 -11.24
C GLU A 36 18.26 1.27 -11.00
N GLU A 37 18.44 0.86 -9.74
CA GLU A 37 18.78 -0.51 -9.33
C GLU A 37 17.52 -1.35 -9.00
N ASN A 38 16.33 -0.84 -9.32
CA ASN A 38 15.03 -1.43 -8.96
C ASN A 38 14.85 -1.65 -7.44
N ASP A 39 15.43 -0.78 -6.62
CA ASP A 39 15.05 -0.68 -5.21
C ASP A 39 13.77 0.13 -5.09
N ILE A 40 12.83 -0.40 -4.32
CA ILE A 40 11.50 0.17 -4.14
C ILE A 40 11.38 0.79 -2.75
N SER A 41 10.96 2.04 -2.71
CA SER A 41 10.61 2.76 -1.49
C SER A 41 9.12 3.06 -1.50
N ILE A 42 8.39 2.51 -0.54
CA ILE A 42 6.94 2.69 -0.43
C ILE A 42 6.67 3.55 0.78
N THR A 43 6.10 4.74 0.58
CA THR A 43 5.59 5.56 1.67
C THR A 43 4.10 5.28 1.82
N MET A 44 3.68 4.82 2.99
CA MET A 44 2.29 4.50 3.26
C MET A 44 1.85 4.97 4.64
N THR A 45 0.54 5.01 4.84
CA THR A 45 -0.08 5.27 6.14
C THR A 45 -1.09 4.17 6.48
N LEU A 46 -1.75 4.27 7.63
CA LEU A 46 -2.80 3.35 8.06
C LEU A 46 -4.02 4.16 8.55
N THR A 47 -5.17 3.48 8.61
CA THR A 47 -6.45 4.11 8.99
C THR A 47 -6.46 4.62 10.44
N THR A 48 -5.76 3.93 11.35
CA THR A 48 -5.70 4.27 12.78
C THR A 48 -4.29 4.01 13.34
N PRO A 49 -3.74 4.83 14.26
CA PRO A 49 -2.48 4.53 14.96
C PRO A 49 -2.67 3.50 16.10
N GLY A 50 -1.67 2.65 16.35
CA GLY A 50 -1.61 1.73 17.51
C GLY A 50 -2.23 0.33 17.37
N CYS A 51 -2.76 -0.10 16.21
CA CYS A 51 -3.31 -1.46 16.07
C CYS A 51 -2.19 -2.51 15.83
N PRO A 52 -2.19 -3.68 16.49
CA PRO A 52 -1.20 -4.73 16.26
C PRO A 52 -1.16 -5.25 14.82
N LEU A 53 -2.25 -5.04 14.06
CA LEU A 53 -2.39 -5.44 12.66
C LEU A 53 -1.52 -4.62 11.70
N HIS A 54 -0.96 -3.50 12.16
CA HIS A 54 -0.09 -2.64 11.33
C HIS A 54 1.10 -3.40 10.78
N ASN A 55 1.72 -4.23 11.60
CA ASN A 55 2.87 -5.03 11.19
C ASN A 55 2.48 -6.04 10.10
N SER A 56 1.26 -6.59 10.14
CA SER A 56 0.78 -7.52 9.13
C SER A 56 0.56 -6.83 7.79
N ILE A 57 -0.05 -5.64 7.77
CA ILE A 57 -0.29 -4.89 6.53
C ILE A 57 1.03 -4.42 5.93
N THR A 58 1.92 -3.80 6.72
CA THR A 58 3.21 -3.30 6.22
C THR A 58 4.11 -4.44 5.74
N SER A 59 4.10 -5.58 6.43
CA SER A 59 4.85 -6.77 6.01
C SER A 59 4.23 -7.40 4.76
N GLY A 60 2.90 -7.40 4.64
CA GLY A 60 2.19 -7.84 3.45
C GLY A 60 2.55 -6.99 2.23
N VAL A 61 2.51 -5.67 2.35
CA VAL A 61 2.96 -4.71 1.34
C VAL A 61 4.38 -5.00 0.90
N ARG A 62 5.30 -5.15 1.86
CA ARG A 62 6.69 -5.45 1.58
C ARG A 62 6.84 -6.77 0.82
N TYR A 63 6.25 -7.84 1.33
CA TYR A 63 6.40 -9.19 0.78
C TYR A 63 5.79 -9.32 -0.63
N CYS A 64 4.63 -8.71 -0.86
CA CYS A 64 4.01 -8.68 -2.19
C CYS A 64 4.94 -8.04 -3.21
N VAL A 65 5.57 -6.92 -2.88
CA VAL A 65 6.46 -6.21 -3.80
C VAL A 65 7.82 -6.91 -3.93
N GLU A 66 8.36 -7.51 -2.85
CA GLU A 66 9.57 -8.34 -2.90
C GLU A 66 9.38 -9.61 -3.78
N GLY A 67 8.13 -10.03 -4.01
CA GLY A 67 7.81 -11.17 -4.87
C GLY A 67 7.95 -10.92 -6.37
N ILE A 68 8.12 -9.66 -6.79
CA ILE A 68 8.27 -9.28 -8.20
C ILE A 68 9.72 -9.56 -8.62
N GLU A 69 9.93 -10.40 -9.65
CA GLU A 69 11.26 -10.85 -10.10
C GLU A 69 12.25 -9.70 -10.41
N GLU A 70 11.73 -8.55 -10.88
CA GLU A 70 12.53 -7.38 -11.24
C GLU A 70 12.97 -6.53 -10.03
N VAL A 71 12.34 -6.73 -8.86
CA VAL A 71 12.58 -5.93 -7.65
C VAL A 71 13.81 -6.46 -6.92
N ASN A 72 14.71 -5.55 -6.56
CA ASN A 72 15.92 -5.89 -5.82
C ASN A 72 15.68 -5.85 -4.30
N LYS A 73 15.25 -4.70 -3.80
CA LYS A 73 14.97 -4.47 -2.37
C LYS A 73 13.70 -3.66 -2.19
N VAL A 74 12.97 -3.92 -1.11
CA VAL A 74 11.79 -3.12 -0.73
C VAL A 74 11.97 -2.53 0.66
N ASP A 75 11.74 -1.23 0.76
CA ASP A 75 11.69 -0.48 2.01
C ASP A 75 10.30 0.16 2.19
N VAL A 76 9.65 -0.12 3.32
CA VAL A 76 8.31 0.39 3.62
C VAL A 76 8.41 1.44 4.73
N ASN A 77 8.12 2.68 4.37
CA ASN A 77 8.12 3.84 5.23
C ASN A 77 6.70 4.13 5.71
N LEU A 78 6.40 3.73 6.94
CA LEU A 78 5.12 4.03 7.57
C LEU A 78 5.13 5.45 8.15
N VAL A 79 4.27 6.31 7.61
CA VAL A 79 4.08 7.70 8.06
C VAL A 79 2.69 7.90 8.66
N TRP A 80 2.60 8.85 9.60
CA TRP A 80 1.35 9.25 10.24
C TRP A 80 0.87 10.63 9.79
N GLN A 81 1.70 11.36 9.04
CA GLN A 81 1.41 12.69 8.53
C GLN A 81 1.72 12.75 7.03
N PRO A 82 0.78 13.24 6.19
CA PRO A 82 -0.59 13.62 6.56
C PRO A 82 -1.40 12.41 7.05
N ALA A 83 -2.31 12.63 8.00
CA ALA A 83 -3.17 11.57 8.51
C ALA A 83 -4.14 11.09 7.42
N TRP A 84 -4.42 9.80 7.39
CA TRP A 84 -5.38 9.23 6.45
C TRP A 84 -6.79 9.78 6.71
N SER A 85 -7.56 9.92 5.64
CA SER A 85 -8.99 10.23 5.71
C SER A 85 -9.74 9.57 4.55
N PRO A 86 -11.03 9.25 4.69
CA PRO A 86 -11.81 8.54 3.65
C PRO A 86 -11.84 9.25 2.29
N ASP A 87 -11.55 10.55 2.25
CA ASP A 87 -11.42 11.29 0.98
C ASP A 87 -10.26 10.77 0.12
N LYS A 88 -9.26 10.11 0.72
CA LYS A 88 -8.15 9.49 0.01
C LYS A 88 -8.54 8.20 -0.73
N MET A 89 -9.70 7.62 -0.45
CA MET A 89 -10.16 6.41 -1.14
C MET A 89 -10.43 6.69 -2.62
N THR A 90 -10.10 5.70 -3.47
CA THR A 90 -10.50 5.69 -4.88
C THR A 90 -12.03 5.60 -5.00
N GLU A 91 -12.57 5.87 -6.19
CA GLU A 91 -14.01 5.65 -6.44
C GLU A 91 -14.44 4.21 -6.15
N ASP A 92 -13.58 3.23 -6.45
CA ASP A 92 -13.86 1.82 -6.20
C ASP A 92 -13.87 1.50 -4.69
N GLY A 93 -12.89 2.02 -3.95
CA GLY A 93 -12.86 1.90 -2.49
C GLY A 93 -14.07 2.52 -1.80
N ARG A 94 -14.54 3.68 -2.28
CA ARG A 94 -15.77 4.34 -1.76
C ARG A 94 -17.01 3.47 -2.01
N ARG A 95 -17.15 2.93 -3.23
CA ARG A 95 -18.25 2.03 -3.61
C ARG A 95 -18.26 0.76 -2.77
N ALA A 96 -17.10 0.15 -2.51
CA ALA A 96 -16.96 -1.04 -1.69
C ALA A 96 -17.44 -0.81 -0.24
N LEU A 97 -17.27 0.41 0.28
CA LEU A 97 -17.76 0.82 1.60
C LEU A 97 -19.28 1.12 1.64
N GLY A 98 -19.98 1.01 0.50
CA GLY A 98 -21.40 1.33 0.38
C GLY A 98 -21.69 2.84 0.37
N ARG A 99 -20.75 3.65 -0.14
CA ARG A 99 -20.90 5.11 -0.30
C ARG A 99 -20.67 5.56 -1.74
#